data_AF-A0A815LPS6-F1
#
_entry.id   AF-A0A815LPS6-F1
#
_cell.length_a   1.000
_cell.length_b   1.000
_cell.length_c   1.000
_cell.angle_alpha   90.00
_cell.angle_beta   90.00
_cell.angle_gamma   90.00
#
_symmetry.space_group_name_H-M   'P 1'
#
loop_
_entity.id
_entity.type
_entity.pdbx_description
1 polymer ?
#
loop_
_entity_poly.entity_id
_entity_poly.type
_entity_poly.pdbx_seq_one_letter_code
_entity_poly.pdbx_strand_id
1 'polypeptide(L)'
;MIFEKLNIDLENVQHLIIILAAPFSFARFKVAETLLETWKKWTMKHQNIPFSEHTNSIFGFPEIYDDLLDEWIHEAHIKERNCILSRLRKLAEMKKTRITLFSGDVHCCGIARFRTRNNIPSPIHDSKLIYQIISSAIANRPPPNFVIRAAHLFSTKWYPITNIEEEIIDFFDQAPEY
;
A
#
# COMPACT_ATOMS: atom_id res chain seq x y z
N MET A 1 6.39 -21.15 12.59
CA MET A 1 6.36 -19.77 12.05
C MET A 1 5.31 -19.69 10.93
N ILE A 2 4.43 -18.68 10.85
CA ILE A 2 3.13 -18.73 10.12
C ILE A 2 3.12 -19.41 8.73
N PHE A 3 4.12 -19.19 7.88
CA PHE A 3 4.18 -19.81 6.54
C PHE A 3 4.39 -21.33 6.55
N GLU A 4 5.03 -21.88 7.58
CA GLU A 4 5.15 -23.34 7.74
C GLU A 4 3.78 -23.94 8.01
N LYS A 5 3.00 -23.27 8.88
CA LYS A 5 1.62 -23.66 9.17
C LYS A 5 0.73 -23.55 7.93
N LEU A 6 0.81 -22.43 7.19
CA LEU A 6 0.10 -22.28 5.91
C LEU A 6 0.51 -23.36 4.90
N ASN A 7 1.78 -23.78 4.87
CA ASN A 7 2.21 -24.84 3.98
C ASN A 7 1.61 -26.21 4.33
N ILE A 8 1.27 -26.45 5.60
CA ILE A 8 0.60 -27.68 6.05
C ILE A 8 -0.92 -27.57 5.80
N ASP A 9 -1.52 -26.43 6.16
CA ASP A 9 -2.98 -26.28 6.24
C ASP A 9 -3.65 -26.00 4.87
N LEU A 10 -2.91 -25.54 3.86
CA LEU A 10 -3.47 -25.16 2.55
C LEU A 10 -3.64 -26.32 1.55
N GLU A 11 -3.79 -27.56 2.02
CA GLU A 11 -4.10 -28.68 1.13
C GLU A 11 -5.53 -28.55 0.55
N ASN A 12 -5.65 -28.61 -0.78
CA ASN A 12 -6.92 -28.46 -1.52
C ASN A 12 -7.63 -27.10 -1.35
N VAL A 13 -6.91 -26.05 -0.92
CA VAL A 13 -7.47 -24.69 -0.84
C VAL A 13 -7.27 -23.95 -2.15
N GLN A 14 -8.38 -23.54 -2.79
CA GLN A 14 -8.35 -22.80 -4.05
C GLN A 14 -8.03 -21.31 -3.86
N HIS A 15 -8.47 -20.71 -2.75
CA HIS A 15 -8.31 -19.27 -2.50
C HIS A 15 -8.01 -19.00 -1.02
N LEU A 16 -6.90 -18.32 -0.77
CA LEU A 16 -6.53 -17.78 0.53
C LEU A 16 -6.80 -16.27 0.57
N ILE A 17 -7.58 -15.84 1.55
CA ILE A 17 -7.80 -14.43 1.86
C ILE A 17 -6.93 -14.06 3.07
N ILE A 18 -6.17 -12.98 2.95
CA ILE A 18 -5.31 -12.47 4.02
C ILE A 18 -5.79 -11.09 4.40
N ILE A 19 -6.10 -10.91 5.67
CA ILE A 19 -6.51 -9.62 6.23
C ILE A 19 -5.29 -8.95 6.83
N LEU A 20 -5.03 -7.72 6.43
CA LEU A 20 -3.95 -6.86 6.88
C LEU A 20 -4.57 -5.61 7.51
N ALA A 21 -3.91 -5.03 8.51
CA ALA A 21 -4.34 -3.75 9.08
C ALA A 21 -4.19 -2.64 8.04
N ALA A 22 -2.95 -2.43 7.57
CA ALA A 22 -2.60 -1.46 6.55
C ALA A 22 -2.36 -2.11 5.16
N PRO A 23 -2.57 -1.37 4.06
CA PRO A 23 -2.36 -1.87 2.70
C PRO A 23 -0.87 -2.10 2.38
N PHE A 24 -0.57 -3.14 1.62
CA PHE A 24 0.77 -3.38 1.06
C PHE A 24 1.09 -2.45 -0.10
N SER A 25 0.08 -2.18 -0.93
CA SER A 25 0.15 -1.24 -2.05
C SER A 25 -0.82 -0.09 -1.85
N PHE A 26 -0.31 1.13 -1.87
CA PHE A 26 -1.10 2.36 -1.80
C PHE A 26 -0.38 3.49 -2.54
N ALA A 27 -1.03 4.65 -2.67
CA ALA A 27 -0.56 5.76 -3.48
C ALA A 27 0.74 6.31 -2.88
N ARG A 28 1.83 6.34 -3.65
CA ARG A 28 3.11 6.87 -3.20
C ARG A 28 3.27 8.31 -3.60
N PHE A 29 3.61 9.15 -2.64
CA PHE A 29 3.93 10.55 -2.89
C PHE A 29 5.39 10.81 -2.54
N LYS A 30 6.31 10.07 -3.18
CA LYS A 30 7.76 10.15 -2.88
C LYS A 30 8.34 11.57 -2.89
N VAL A 31 7.84 12.43 -3.79
CA VAL A 31 8.23 13.85 -3.84
C VAL A 31 7.70 14.60 -2.62
N ALA A 32 6.44 14.37 -2.24
CA ALA A 32 5.88 14.94 -1.01
C ALA A 32 6.66 14.45 0.21
N GLU A 33 6.87 13.14 0.37
CA GLU A 33 7.66 12.54 1.45
C GLU A 33 9.04 13.20 1.58
N THR A 34 9.77 13.33 0.46
CA THR A 34 11.12 13.94 0.44
C THR A 34 11.08 15.43 0.81
N LEU A 35 10.10 16.19 0.28
CA LEU A 35 9.91 17.60 0.62
C LEU A 35 9.57 17.78 2.10
N LEU A 36 8.72 16.92 2.64
CA LEU A 36 8.28 16.95 4.03
C LEU A 36 9.42 16.63 4.99
N GLU A 37 10.21 15.59 4.71
CA GLU A 37 11.41 15.31 5.50
C GLU A 37 12.41 16.46 5.45
N THR A 38 12.59 17.07 4.28
CA THR A 38 13.51 18.20 4.10
C THR A 38 13.04 19.40 4.90
N TRP A 39 11.74 19.69 4.87
CA TRP A 39 11.14 20.79 5.62
C TRP A 39 11.21 20.55 7.13
N LYS A 40 10.96 19.32 7.60
CA LYS A 40 11.12 18.93 9.02
C LYS A 40 12.56 19.10 9.51
N LYS A 41 13.54 18.65 8.72
CA LYS A 41 14.97 18.84 9.04
C LYS A 41 15.32 20.34 9.13
N TRP A 42 14.74 21.15 8.25
CA TRP A 42 14.92 22.60 8.27
C TRP A 42 14.27 23.25 9.49
N THR A 43 13.01 22.95 9.81
CA THR A 43 12.30 23.52 10.97
C THR A 43 12.97 23.13 12.29
N MET A 44 13.38 21.85 12.44
CA MET A 44 14.14 21.39 13.62
C MET A 44 15.50 22.09 13.76
N LYS A 45 16.16 22.42 12.65
CA LYS A 45 17.43 23.16 12.65
C LYS A 45 17.25 24.64 12.99
N HIS A 46 16.07 25.20 12.78
CA HIS A 46 15.71 26.59 13.10
C HIS A 46 14.83 26.70 14.35
N GLN A 47 15.13 25.90 15.39
CA GLN A 47 14.43 25.73 16.68
C GLN A 47 14.18 27.01 17.53
N ASN A 48 14.57 28.19 17.06
CA ASN A 48 14.42 29.47 17.79
C ASN A 48 13.27 30.35 17.26
N ILE A 49 12.33 29.80 16.49
CA ILE A 49 11.13 30.53 16.03
C ILE A 49 9.97 30.21 17.00
N PRO A 50 9.30 31.21 17.62
CA PRO A 50 8.31 31.02 18.68
C PRO A 50 6.95 30.57 18.13
N PHE A 51 6.93 29.44 17.41
CA PHE A 51 5.73 28.82 16.84
C PHE A 51 5.81 27.28 16.82
N SER A 52 6.77 26.68 17.54
CA SER A 52 7.06 25.25 17.47
C SER A 52 6.44 24.40 18.60
N GLU A 53 5.16 24.58 18.89
CA GLU A 53 4.43 23.62 19.75
C GLU A 53 3.49 22.69 18.96
N HIS A 54 3.39 22.83 17.64
CA HIS A 54 2.45 22.03 16.81
C HIS A 54 3.07 21.43 15.54
N THR A 55 4.37 21.09 15.57
CA THR A 55 5.12 20.66 14.36
C THR A 55 4.97 19.19 13.96
N ASN A 56 4.07 18.43 14.61
CA ASN A 56 3.64 17.14 14.05
C ASN A 56 2.70 17.34 12.85
N SER A 57 2.19 18.56 12.64
CA SER A 57 1.27 18.87 11.56
C SER A 57 1.98 19.29 10.28
N ILE A 58 1.63 18.63 9.17
CA ILE A 58 1.90 19.13 7.83
C ILE A 58 0.65 19.90 7.40
N PHE A 59 0.78 21.19 7.06
CA PHE A 59 -0.36 22.04 6.69
C PHE A 59 -1.49 22.09 7.74
N GLY A 60 -1.23 21.76 9.01
CA GLY A 60 -2.26 21.62 10.04
C GLY A 60 -2.89 20.23 10.17
N PHE A 61 -2.37 19.21 9.46
CA PHE A 61 -2.81 17.81 9.52
C PHE A 61 -1.71 16.89 10.08
N PRO A 62 -1.68 16.62 11.39
CA PRO A 62 -0.74 15.67 12.00
C PRO A 62 -0.87 14.24 11.49
N GLU A 63 -2.09 13.84 11.16
CA GLU A 63 -2.46 12.47 10.79
C GLU A 63 -1.75 12.01 9.50
N ILE A 64 -1.70 12.87 8.48
CA ILE A 64 -1.15 12.52 7.15
C ILE A 64 0.34 12.14 7.22
N TYR A 65 1.11 12.76 8.10
CA TYR A 65 2.54 12.45 8.21
C TYR A 65 2.78 11.10 8.89
N ASP A 66 2.00 10.80 9.91
CA ASP A 66 2.08 9.55 10.67
C ASP A 66 1.67 8.37 9.77
N ASP A 67 0.57 8.53 9.03
CA ASP A 67 0.07 7.55 8.05
C ASP A 67 1.16 7.21 7.02
N LEU A 68 1.84 8.23 6.46
CA LEU A 68 2.90 8.02 5.46
C LEU A 68 4.12 7.24 6.00
N LEU A 69 4.41 7.35 7.31
CA LEU A 69 5.54 6.65 7.93
C LEU A 69 5.20 5.21 8.30
N ASP A 70 3.96 4.94 8.69
CA ASP A 70 3.49 3.62 9.13
C ASP A 70 3.13 2.69 7.96
N GLU A 71 2.92 3.24 6.77
CA GLU A 71 2.60 2.45 5.60
C GLU A 71 3.72 1.46 5.20
N TRP A 72 3.30 0.31 4.65
CA TRP A 72 4.22 -0.72 4.14
C TRP A 72 5.06 -0.26 2.94
N ILE A 73 4.71 0.86 2.34
CA ILE A 73 5.42 1.46 1.20
C ILE A 73 6.59 2.35 1.63
N HIS A 74 6.68 2.70 2.91
CA HIS A 74 7.78 3.45 3.48
C HIS A 74 9.12 2.69 3.39
N GLU A 75 10.23 3.43 3.28
CA GLU A 75 11.57 2.83 3.09
C GLU A 75 11.95 1.88 4.25
N ALA A 76 11.52 2.20 5.47
CA ALA A 76 11.76 1.36 6.64
C ALA A 76 11.11 -0.03 6.53
N HIS A 77 9.95 -0.14 5.89
CA HIS A 77 9.12 -1.36 5.86
C HIS A 77 9.25 -2.14 4.55
N ILE A 78 9.81 -1.51 3.50
CA ILE A 78 9.84 -2.06 2.13
C ILE A 78 10.50 -3.43 2.03
N LYS A 79 11.56 -3.67 2.83
CA LYS A 79 12.32 -4.93 2.83
C LYS A 79 11.48 -6.08 3.38
N GLU A 80 10.79 -5.84 4.49
CA GLU A 80 9.92 -6.83 5.11
C GLU A 80 8.70 -7.11 4.22
N ARG A 81 8.05 -6.06 3.69
CA ARG A 81 6.93 -6.22 2.76
C ARG A 81 7.31 -7.09 1.57
N ASN A 82 8.46 -6.83 0.96
CA ASN A 82 8.95 -7.59 -0.20
C ASN A 82 9.28 -9.05 0.17
N CYS A 83 9.76 -9.30 1.39
CA CYS A 83 9.95 -10.65 1.90
C CYS A 83 8.60 -11.40 2.01
N ILE A 84 7.58 -10.76 2.59
CA ILE A 84 6.23 -11.34 2.72
C ILE A 84 5.64 -11.63 1.33
N LEU A 85 5.64 -10.64 0.42
CA LEU A 85 5.15 -10.81 -0.96
C LEU A 85 5.86 -11.96 -1.70
N SER A 86 7.18 -12.07 -1.56
CA SER A 86 7.96 -13.16 -2.17
C SER A 86 7.54 -14.54 -1.63
N ARG A 87 7.28 -14.65 -0.32
CA ARG A 87 6.84 -15.90 0.31
C ARG A 87 5.40 -16.25 -0.07
N LEU A 88 4.49 -15.27 -0.10
CA LEU A 88 3.12 -15.47 -0.55
C LEU A 88 3.06 -15.96 -2.00
N ARG A 89 3.85 -15.38 -2.89
CA ARG A 89 3.97 -15.84 -4.29
C ARG A 89 4.43 -17.29 -4.37
N LYS A 90 5.49 -17.65 -3.65
CA LYS A 90 5.99 -19.04 -3.62
C LYS A 90 4.90 -19.99 -3.13
N LEU A 91 4.17 -19.61 -2.10
CA LEU A 91 3.05 -20.38 -1.57
C LEU A 91 1.93 -20.57 -2.60
N ALA A 92 1.51 -19.48 -3.26
CA ALA A 92 0.50 -19.51 -4.32
C ALA A 92 0.91 -20.43 -5.49
N GLU A 93 2.18 -20.37 -5.89
CA GLU A 93 2.73 -21.18 -6.98
C GLU A 93 2.82 -22.66 -6.62
N MET A 94 3.28 -22.98 -5.41
CA MET A 94 3.44 -24.34 -4.90
C MET A 94 2.10 -25.03 -4.65
N LYS A 95 1.15 -24.31 -4.04
CA LYS A 95 -0.16 -24.85 -3.65
C LYS A 95 -1.24 -24.68 -4.72
N LYS A 96 -0.94 -23.92 -5.79
CA LYS A 96 -1.93 -23.52 -6.82
C LYS A 96 -3.13 -22.80 -6.21
N THR A 97 -2.88 -22.02 -5.16
CA THR A 97 -3.90 -21.27 -4.41
C THR A 97 -3.86 -19.79 -4.82
N ARG A 98 -5.00 -19.22 -5.18
CA ARG A 98 -5.14 -17.76 -5.39
C ARG A 98 -5.00 -17.04 -4.05
N ILE A 99 -4.30 -15.90 -4.04
CA ILE A 99 -4.21 -15.05 -2.85
C ILE A 99 -4.89 -13.71 -3.14
N THR A 100 -5.71 -13.25 -2.20
CA THR A 100 -6.26 -11.89 -2.16
C THR A 100 -5.97 -11.28 -0.80
N LEU A 101 -5.51 -10.03 -0.81
CA LEU A 101 -5.29 -9.23 0.38
C LEU A 101 -6.52 -8.35 0.62
N PHE A 102 -6.99 -8.30 1.85
CA PHE A 102 -7.95 -7.31 2.33
C PHE A 102 -7.25 -6.41 3.33
N SER A 103 -7.43 -5.10 3.20
CA SER A 103 -6.79 -4.11 4.06
C SER A 103 -7.71 -2.91 4.31
N GLY A 104 -7.34 -2.04 5.25
CA GLY A 104 -8.05 -0.80 5.54
C GLY A 104 -7.10 0.30 6.00
N ASP A 105 -7.52 1.09 6.99
CA ASP A 105 -6.68 2.06 7.72
C ASP A 105 -6.28 3.35 6.97
N VAL A 106 -6.48 3.42 5.64
CA VAL A 106 -6.11 4.60 4.83
C VAL A 106 -7.26 5.57 4.55
N HIS A 107 -8.37 5.46 5.29
CA HIS A 107 -9.53 6.38 5.25
C HIS A 107 -10.24 6.49 3.88
N CYS A 108 -9.83 5.70 2.88
CA CYS A 108 -10.45 5.63 1.56
C CYS A 108 -10.52 4.18 1.09
N CYS A 109 -11.23 3.95 -0.02
CA CYS A 109 -11.31 2.65 -0.66
C CYS A 109 -10.52 2.62 -1.97
N GLY A 110 -10.09 1.43 -2.37
CA GLY A 110 -9.35 1.26 -3.62
C GLY A 110 -9.03 -0.19 -3.92
N ILE A 111 -8.54 -0.43 -5.12
CA ILE A 111 -8.07 -1.75 -5.54
C ILE A 111 -6.65 -1.61 -6.07
N ALA A 112 -5.76 -2.47 -5.62
CA ALA A 112 -4.44 -2.62 -6.18
C ALA A 112 -4.21 -4.05 -6.65
N ARG A 113 -3.23 -4.24 -7.53
CA ARG A 113 -2.76 -5.57 -7.91
C ARG A 113 -1.25 -5.62 -8.03
N PHE A 114 -0.74 -6.78 -7.67
CA PHE A 114 0.58 -7.27 -8.06
C PHE A 114 0.37 -8.23 -9.20
N ARG A 115 1.17 -8.17 -10.27
CA ARG A 115 1.07 -9.10 -11.41
C ARG A 115 2.41 -9.33 -12.08
N THR A 116 2.49 -10.37 -12.91
CA THR A 116 3.67 -10.59 -13.76
C THR A 116 3.83 -9.42 -14.73
N ARG A 117 5.04 -8.85 -14.79
CA ARG A 117 5.34 -7.69 -15.65
C ARG A 117 5.58 -8.08 -17.11
N ASN A 118 6.52 -8.99 -17.33
CA ASN A 118 6.94 -9.41 -18.66
C ASN A 118 6.27 -10.74 -19.01
N ASN A 119 5.79 -10.89 -20.26
CA ASN A 119 5.07 -12.08 -20.73
C ASN A 119 3.86 -12.41 -19.85
N ILE A 120 2.94 -11.45 -19.76
CA ILE A 120 1.75 -11.53 -18.90
C ILE A 120 0.94 -12.79 -19.29
N PRO A 121 0.85 -13.80 -18.40
CA PRO A 121 0.04 -14.98 -18.67
C PRO A 121 -1.45 -14.70 -18.41
N SER A 122 -2.31 -15.66 -18.75
CA SER A 122 -3.71 -15.62 -18.30
C SER A 122 -3.78 -15.48 -16.77
N PRO A 123 -4.74 -14.72 -16.21
CA PRO A 123 -4.90 -14.57 -14.75
C PRO A 123 -4.89 -15.91 -14.01
N ILE A 124 -5.51 -16.95 -14.57
CA ILE A 124 -5.57 -18.31 -14.00
C ILE A 124 -4.17 -18.91 -13.83
N HIS A 125 -3.23 -18.55 -14.71
CA HIS A 125 -1.86 -19.06 -14.72
C HIS A 125 -0.84 -18.09 -14.10
N ASP A 126 -1.25 -16.89 -13.67
CA ASP A 126 -0.37 -15.95 -12.98
C ASP A 126 -0.36 -16.20 -11.48
N SER A 127 0.65 -16.92 -10.98
CA SER A 127 0.88 -17.09 -9.54
C SER A 127 1.35 -15.81 -8.84
N LYS A 128 1.79 -14.80 -9.60
CA LYS A 128 2.18 -13.49 -9.08
C LYS A 128 0.99 -12.53 -9.00
N LEU A 129 -0.14 -12.90 -9.61
CA LEU A 129 -1.35 -12.10 -9.56
C LEU A 129 -1.95 -12.15 -8.16
N ILE A 130 -1.82 -11.06 -7.42
CA ILE A 130 -2.41 -10.87 -6.10
C ILE A 130 -3.20 -9.57 -6.15
N TYR A 131 -4.50 -9.66 -5.88
CA TYR A 131 -5.32 -8.47 -5.69
C TYR A 131 -5.26 -8.02 -4.25
N GLN A 132 -5.28 -6.71 -4.04
CA GLN A 132 -5.51 -6.09 -2.75
C GLN A 132 -6.76 -5.24 -2.82
N ILE A 133 -7.70 -5.51 -1.93
CA ILE A 133 -8.94 -4.77 -1.76
C ILE A 133 -8.80 -3.90 -0.51
N ILE A 134 -8.90 -2.59 -0.69
CA ILE A 134 -8.79 -1.61 0.38
C ILE A 134 -10.20 -1.13 0.71
N SER A 135 -10.63 -1.40 1.94
CA SER A 135 -11.88 -0.89 2.49
C SER A 135 -11.63 0.41 3.25
N SER A 136 -12.51 1.39 3.09
CA SER A 136 -12.51 2.57 3.96
C SER A 136 -12.98 2.21 5.37
N ALA A 137 -12.52 2.96 6.38
CA ALA A 137 -13.00 2.84 7.74
C ALA A 137 -14.38 3.53 7.87
N ILE A 138 -15.35 2.85 8.48
CA ILE A 138 -16.75 3.29 8.54
C ILE A 138 -16.94 4.62 9.30
N ALA A 139 -16.05 4.93 10.25
CA ALA A 139 -16.21 6.06 11.18
C ALA A 139 -15.21 7.21 10.97
N ASN A 140 -14.24 7.07 10.08
CA ASN A 140 -13.20 8.08 9.92
C ASN A 140 -13.53 9.09 8.83
N ARG A 141 -13.02 10.32 9.00
CA ARG A 141 -13.12 11.36 7.96
C ARG A 141 -12.28 10.91 6.75
N PRO A 142 -12.83 10.98 5.52
CA PRO A 142 -12.07 10.66 4.32
C PRO A 142 -10.90 11.65 4.13
N PRO A 143 -9.84 11.27 3.40
CA PRO A 143 -8.78 12.18 3.03
C PRO A 143 -9.35 13.35 2.21
N PRO A 144 -8.72 14.54 2.26
CA PRO A 144 -9.14 15.66 1.43
C PRO A 144 -9.17 15.31 -0.06
N ASN A 145 -10.17 15.82 -0.79
CA ASN A 145 -10.40 15.46 -2.20
C ASN A 145 -9.22 15.74 -3.14
N PHE A 146 -8.40 16.76 -2.85
CA PHE A 146 -7.20 17.02 -3.65
C PHE A 146 -6.16 15.90 -3.51
N VAL A 147 -6.09 15.22 -2.36
CA VAL A 147 -5.18 14.07 -2.13
C VAL A 147 -5.63 12.89 -2.96
N ILE A 148 -6.94 12.59 -2.98
CA ILE A 148 -7.49 11.51 -3.80
C ILE A 148 -7.28 11.80 -5.28
N ARG A 149 -7.55 13.04 -5.74
CA ARG A 149 -7.27 13.43 -7.14
C ARG A 149 -5.79 13.30 -7.50
N ALA A 150 -4.89 13.69 -6.60
CA ALA A 150 -3.46 13.49 -6.80
C ALA A 150 -3.11 11.99 -6.92
N ALA A 151 -3.68 11.13 -6.08
CA ALA A 151 -3.47 9.68 -6.16
C ALA A 151 -3.86 9.10 -7.53
N HIS A 152 -4.98 9.54 -8.12
CA HIS A 152 -5.39 9.14 -9.48
C HIS A 152 -4.40 9.65 -10.55
N LEU A 153 -3.93 10.90 -10.44
CA LEU A 153 -3.01 11.49 -11.41
C LEU A 153 -1.64 10.83 -11.42
N PHE A 154 -1.12 10.46 -10.24
CA PHE A 154 0.21 9.88 -10.10
C PHE A 154 0.21 8.35 -10.22
N SER A 155 -0.95 7.74 -10.55
CA SER A 155 -1.21 6.30 -10.76
C SER A 155 0.05 5.44 -10.62
N THR A 156 0.35 5.07 -9.38
CA THR A 156 1.70 4.62 -9.03
C THR A 156 1.92 3.21 -9.55
N LYS A 157 2.70 3.09 -10.62
CA LYS A 157 3.30 1.81 -11.03
C LYS A 157 4.64 1.64 -10.34
N TRP A 158 4.85 0.48 -9.75
CA TRP A 158 6.09 0.19 -9.05
C TRP A 158 6.52 -1.26 -9.21
N TYR A 159 7.80 -1.53 -8.96
CA TYR A 159 8.44 -2.82 -9.24
C TYR A 159 9.11 -3.35 -7.97
N PRO A 160 8.32 -3.92 -7.03
CA PRO A 160 8.83 -4.36 -5.72
C PRO A 160 9.88 -5.46 -5.82
N ILE A 161 9.69 -6.39 -6.76
CA ILE A 161 10.44 -7.63 -6.91
C ILE A 161 10.66 -7.86 -8.41
N THR A 162 11.74 -8.54 -8.77
CA THR A 162 12.03 -8.93 -10.16
C THR A 162 10.81 -9.54 -10.86
N ASN A 163 10.45 -8.96 -12.01
CA ASN A 163 9.33 -9.38 -12.85
C ASN A 163 7.93 -9.31 -12.18
N ILE A 164 7.75 -8.39 -11.23
CA ILE A 164 6.45 -8.05 -10.64
C ILE A 164 6.19 -6.56 -10.86
N GLU A 165 4.99 -6.26 -11.36
CA GLU A 165 4.42 -4.92 -11.41
C GLU A 165 3.35 -4.80 -10.33
N GLU A 166 3.49 -3.78 -9.50
CA GLU A 166 2.49 -3.30 -8.55
C GLU A 166 1.82 -2.07 -9.15
N GLU A 167 0.50 -2.03 -9.15
CA GLU A 167 -0.28 -0.87 -9.58
C GLU A 167 -1.59 -0.76 -8.81
N ILE A 168 -1.99 0.47 -8.55
CA ILE A 168 -3.38 0.80 -8.16
C ILE A 168 -4.22 0.80 -9.43
N ILE A 169 -5.37 0.14 -9.38
CA ILE A 169 -6.27 0.00 -10.50
C ILE A 169 -7.36 1.06 -10.39
N ASP A 170 -7.62 1.73 -11.51
CA ASP A 170 -8.82 2.54 -11.65
C ASP A 170 -10.02 1.60 -11.84
N PHE A 171 -10.79 1.41 -10.77
CA PHE A 171 -11.89 0.45 -10.72
C PHE A 171 -13.26 1.12 -10.68
N PHE A 172 -13.35 2.37 -10.20
CA PHE A 172 -14.62 3.05 -10.01
C PHE A 172 -14.98 3.84 -11.27
N ASP A 173 -16.22 3.69 -11.75
CA ASP A 173 -16.72 4.39 -12.94
C ASP A 173 -16.87 5.90 -12.72
N GLN A 174 -16.99 6.33 -11.46
CA GLN A 174 -17.20 7.71 -11.07
C GLN A 174 -15.99 8.25 -10.33
N ALA A 175 -15.59 9.47 -10.69
CA ALA A 175 -14.60 10.23 -9.93
C ALA A 175 -15.17 10.60 -8.54
N PRO A 176 -14.31 10.86 -7.53
CA PRO A 176 -14.77 11.29 -6.21
C PRO A 176 -15.65 12.54 -6.32
N GLU A 177 -16.88 12.45 -5.82
CA GLU A 177 -17.79 13.59 -5.71
C GLU A 177 -17.29 14.60 -4.65
N TYR A 178 -17.78 15.84 -4.78
CA TYR A 178 -17.30 17.10 -4.20
C TYR A 178 -16.81 17.13 -2.76
#